data_AF-A0A246JXT4-F1
#
_entry.id   AF-A0A246JXT4-F1
#
_cell.length_a   1.000
_cell.length_b   1.000
_cell.length_c   1.000
_cell.angle_alpha   90.00
_cell.angle_beta   90.00
_cell.angle_gamma   90.00
#
_symmetry.space_group_name_H-M   'P 1'
#
loop_
_entity.id
_entity.type
_entity.pdbx_description
1 polymer ?
#
loop_
_entity_poly.entity_id
_entity_poly.type
_entity_poly.pdbx_seq_one_letter_code
_entity_poly.pdbx_strand_id
1 'polypeptide(L)'
;MRALVSAGLSVILMALPMSTPAQAKAQTATESHMPAARELAELVNTATTLEMQVNKMLAGMAGHAFTADPSMAALGEEYPGVDKVFVETLRPLIMDELTRIMPEYIETTAAFFARHYTPSEVGELLSFWRSPTGRALLQSVSGNLDYASISKEAVDQLQESDTVDVSGEAMAKDRRRAAVAGLRELTPEQRKAVMRFGMTPIGRKMARLAPEKNELERQWANREPSAELMARIEEDVSQAVIAFIEAEDRKRAAAQ
;
A
#
# COMPACT_ATOMS: atom_id res chain seq x y z
N MET A 1 5.27 -0.21 19.65
CA MET A 1 4.90 -0.67 18.28
C MET A 1 3.50 -0.20 17.84
N ARG A 2 3.10 1.07 18.04
CA ARG A 2 1.67 1.46 17.93
C ARG A 2 1.15 1.86 16.53
N ALA A 3 1.92 1.77 15.45
CA ALA A 3 1.51 2.37 14.17
C ALA A 3 1.94 1.57 12.93
N LEU A 4 1.60 0.28 12.86
CA LEU A 4 2.19 -0.60 11.85
C LEU A 4 1.27 -1.14 10.75
N VAL A 5 -0.02 -0.85 10.77
CA VAL A 5 -0.94 -1.60 9.90
C VAL A 5 -1.96 -0.70 9.25
N SER A 6 -1.49 0.08 8.30
CA SER A 6 -2.29 0.43 7.14
C SER A 6 -1.33 0.81 6.00
N ALA A 7 -1.38 0.09 4.90
CA ALA A 7 -0.76 0.54 3.67
C ALA A 7 -1.90 0.98 2.76
N GLY A 8 -1.97 2.28 2.46
CA GLY A 8 -2.93 2.84 1.52
C GLY A 8 -2.68 2.28 0.11
N LEU A 9 -3.41 1.21 -0.23
CA LEU A 9 -3.37 0.55 -1.53
C LEU A 9 -4.13 1.40 -2.55
N SER A 10 -3.42 2.21 -3.32
CA SER A 10 -3.92 2.65 -4.61
C SER A 10 -2.77 3.09 -5.49
N VAL A 11 -2.79 2.56 -6.71
CA VAL A 11 -1.82 2.87 -7.76
C VAL A 11 -2.32 4.09 -8.51
N ILE A 12 -1.53 5.16 -8.55
CA ILE A 12 -1.72 6.23 -9.54
C ILE A 12 -0.41 6.56 -10.23
N LEU A 13 -0.52 6.63 -11.55
CA LEU A 13 0.54 6.96 -12.47
C LEU A 13 0.73 8.48 -12.64
N MET A 14 2.00 8.85 -12.64
CA MET A 14 2.66 10.00 -13.28
C MET A 14 2.58 11.39 -12.63
N ALA A 15 3.77 11.83 -12.22
CA ALA A 15 4.18 13.23 -12.21
C ALA A 15 4.56 13.67 -13.63
N LEU A 16 3.69 14.46 -14.27
CA LEU A 16 4.08 15.37 -15.34
C LEU A 16 4.30 16.76 -14.73
N PRO A 17 5.23 17.59 -15.25
CA PRO A 17 5.38 18.96 -14.79
C PRO A 17 4.07 19.72 -15.02
N MET A 18 3.44 20.19 -13.94
CA MET A 18 2.17 20.93 -14.00
C MET A 18 2.42 22.42 -13.96
N SER A 19 1.85 23.13 -14.95
CA SER A 19 1.56 24.56 -14.86
C SER A 19 0.54 24.82 -13.73
N THR A 20 0.65 25.96 -13.06
CA THR A 20 -0.19 26.40 -11.92
C THR A 20 -1.70 26.19 -12.17
N PRO A 21 -2.45 25.55 -11.25
CA PRO A 21 -3.84 25.20 -11.49
C PRO A 21 -4.80 26.35 -11.17
N ALA A 22 -5.77 26.58 -12.07
CA ALA A 22 -7.02 27.23 -11.73
C ALA A 22 -7.85 26.28 -10.83
N GLN A 23 -8.32 26.75 -9.67
CA GLN A 23 -9.14 25.97 -8.74
C GLN A 23 -10.47 25.56 -9.40
N ALA A 24 -10.64 24.26 -9.63
CA ALA A 24 -11.93 23.69 -9.99
C ALA A 24 -12.85 23.72 -8.76
N LYS A 25 -14.08 24.24 -8.89
CA LYS A 25 -15.08 24.21 -7.82
C LYS A 25 -15.52 22.76 -7.56
N ALA A 26 -15.45 22.32 -6.31
CA ALA A 26 -15.99 21.03 -5.88
C ALA A 26 -17.51 20.98 -6.15
N GLN A 27 -18.01 19.87 -6.68
CA GLN A 27 -19.43 19.64 -6.89
C GLN A 27 -20.02 18.99 -5.63
N THR A 28 -21.24 19.37 -5.25
CA THR A 28 -21.99 18.68 -4.19
C THR A 28 -22.28 17.27 -4.65
N ALA A 29 -21.81 16.27 -3.90
CA ALA A 29 -22.07 14.87 -4.21
C ALA A 29 -23.58 14.60 -4.11
N THR A 30 -24.24 14.35 -5.23
CA THR A 30 -25.59 13.80 -5.28
C THR A 30 -25.55 12.29 -4.99
N GLU A 31 -26.45 11.80 -4.13
CA GLU A 31 -26.51 10.37 -3.75
C GLU A 31 -26.62 9.41 -4.96
N SER A 32 -27.14 9.89 -6.10
CA SER A 32 -27.39 9.10 -7.30
C SER A 32 -26.16 8.48 -7.96
N HIS A 33 -24.94 8.95 -7.69
CA HIS A 33 -23.72 8.43 -8.34
C HIS A 33 -22.75 7.69 -7.42
N MET A 34 -23.10 7.54 -6.14
CA MET A 34 -22.33 6.73 -5.19
C MET A 34 -22.14 5.26 -5.65
N PRO A 35 -23.13 4.57 -6.25
CA PRO A 35 -22.94 3.18 -6.68
C PRO A 35 -21.81 3.00 -7.71
N ALA A 36 -21.75 3.88 -8.73
CA ALA A 36 -20.70 3.82 -9.75
C ALA A 36 -19.33 4.23 -9.19
N ALA A 37 -19.29 5.18 -8.25
CA ALA A 37 -18.07 5.58 -7.58
C ALA A 37 -17.52 4.45 -6.67
N ARG A 38 -18.41 3.70 -6.02
CA ARG A 38 -18.05 2.50 -5.24
C ARG A 38 -17.50 1.40 -6.12
N GLU A 39 -18.17 1.10 -7.24
CA GLU A 39 -17.67 0.13 -8.23
C GLU A 39 -16.27 0.51 -8.74
N LEU A 40 -16.01 1.80 -8.97
CA LEU A 40 -14.69 2.29 -9.35
C LEU A 40 -13.67 2.12 -8.23
N ALA A 41 -14.03 2.45 -6.98
CA ALA A 41 -13.17 2.27 -5.81
C ALA A 41 -12.82 0.80 -5.58
N GLU A 42 -13.80 -0.09 -5.65
CA GLU A 42 -13.60 -1.54 -5.59
C GLU A 42 -12.65 -2.00 -6.69
N LEU A 43 -12.88 -1.59 -7.95
CA LEU A 43 -12.06 -1.99 -9.07
C LEU A 43 -10.58 -1.60 -8.88
N VAL A 44 -10.30 -0.36 -8.48
CA VAL A 44 -8.91 0.11 -8.34
C VAL A 44 -8.20 -0.46 -7.11
N ASN A 45 -8.96 -0.83 -6.06
CA ASN A 45 -8.39 -1.34 -4.81
C ASN A 45 -8.31 -2.89 -4.78
N THR A 46 -9.14 -3.60 -5.55
CA THR A 46 -9.19 -5.08 -5.61
C THR A 46 -8.52 -5.67 -6.84
N ALA A 47 -8.15 -4.87 -7.85
CA ALA A 47 -7.42 -5.34 -9.05
C ALA A 47 -6.01 -5.88 -8.76
N THR A 48 -5.60 -5.90 -7.49
CA THR A 48 -4.26 -6.25 -7.04
C THR A 48 -4.35 -7.38 -6.03
N THR A 49 -3.33 -8.24 -5.99
CA THR A 49 -3.23 -9.26 -4.95
C THR A 49 -2.76 -8.59 -3.66
N LEU A 50 -3.70 -8.23 -2.79
CA LEU A 50 -3.45 -7.64 -1.47
C LEU A 50 -2.37 -8.44 -0.71
N GLU A 51 -2.46 -9.76 -0.76
CA GLU A 51 -1.48 -10.68 -0.17
C GLU A 51 -0.04 -10.46 -0.68
N MET A 52 0.14 -10.25 -1.99
CA MET A 52 1.47 -9.97 -2.55
C MET A 52 2.04 -8.67 -1.98
N GLN A 53 1.19 -7.65 -1.80
CA GLN A 53 1.62 -6.36 -1.29
C GLN A 53 1.99 -6.44 0.19
N VAL A 54 1.18 -7.15 0.99
CA VAL A 54 1.49 -7.44 2.40
C VAL A 54 2.80 -8.21 2.52
N ASN A 55 3.00 -9.24 1.70
CA ASN A 55 4.25 -10.01 1.71
C ASN A 55 5.48 -9.15 1.42
N LYS A 56 5.40 -8.24 0.44
CA LYS A 56 6.51 -7.34 0.13
C LYS A 56 6.77 -6.29 1.19
N MET A 57 5.70 -5.71 1.74
CA MET A 57 5.79 -4.76 2.84
C MET A 57 6.47 -5.43 4.04
N LEU A 58 5.98 -6.58 4.49
CA LEU A 58 6.55 -7.31 5.62
C LEU A 58 7.98 -7.77 5.36
N ALA A 59 8.31 -8.23 4.15
CA ALA A 59 9.68 -8.59 3.79
C ALA A 59 10.62 -7.37 3.80
N GLY A 60 10.18 -6.21 3.28
CA GLY A 60 10.95 -4.98 3.30
C GLY A 60 11.19 -4.47 4.73
N MET A 61 10.15 -4.54 5.57
CA MET A 61 10.20 -4.21 6.98
C MET A 61 11.16 -5.12 7.76
N ALA A 62 10.99 -6.44 7.67
CA ALA A 62 11.84 -7.40 8.37
C ALA A 62 13.29 -7.28 7.89
N GLY A 63 13.52 -7.26 6.57
CA GLY A 63 14.86 -7.13 6.00
C GLY A 63 15.58 -5.86 6.50
N HIS A 64 14.85 -4.75 6.64
CA HIS A 64 15.44 -3.53 7.16
C HIS A 64 15.63 -3.56 8.68
N ALA A 65 14.66 -4.04 9.46
CA ALA A 65 14.78 -4.16 10.91
C ALA A 65 15.96 -5.04 11.33
N PHE A 66 16.12 -6.22 10.72
CA PHE A 66 17.24 -7.14 10.99
C PHE A 66 18.60 -6.63 10.50
N THR A 67 18.63 -5.55 9.71
CA THR A 67 19.88 -4.91 9.28
C THR A 67 20.19 -3.64 10.08
N ALA A 68 19.16 -2.88 10.46
CA ALA A 68 19.30 -1.55 11.06
C ALA A 68 19.25 -1.56 12.60
N ASP A 69 18.58 -2.54 13.21
CA ASP A 69 18.51 -2.69 14.67
C ASP A 69 19.58 -3.71 15.15
N PRO A 70 20.55 -3.30 15.99
CA PRO A 70 21.60 -4.20 16.47
C PRO A 70 21.10 -5.42 17.23
N SER A 71 19.98 -5.29 17.97
CA SER A 71 19.40 -6.39 18.74
C SER A 71 18.75 -7.43 17.83
N MET A 72 18.02 -6.98 16.80
CA MET A 72 17.43 -7.86 15.80
C MET A 72 18.51 -8.51 14.92
N ALA A 73 19.55 -7.77 14.56
CA ALA A 73 20.69 -8.29 13.84
C ALA A 73 21.39 -9.42 14.62
N ALA A 74 21.69 -9.20 15.90
CA ALA A 74 22.25 -10.22 16.77
C ALA A 74 21.34 -11.45 16.89
N LEU A 75 20.02 -11.24 17.03
CA LEU A 75 19.05 -12.33 17.06
C LEU A 75 19.04 -13.13 15.75
N GLY A 76 19.14 -12.47 14.59
CA GLY A 76 19.21 -13.11 13.27
C GLY A 76 20.50 -13.90 13.05
N GLU A 77 21.63 -13.41 13.57
CA GLU A 77 22.91 -14.13 13.55
C GLU A 77 22.88 -15.36 14.48
N GLU A 78 22.32 -15.20 15.67
CA GLU A 78 22.23 -16.27 16.67
C GLU A 78 21.20 -17.33 16.28
N TYR A 79 20.09 -16.95 15.64
CA TYR A 79 19.00 -17.84 15.24
C TYR A 79 18.61 -17.63 13.76
N PRO A 80 19.38 -18.18 12.81
CA PRO A 80 19.12 -18.01 11.38
C PRO A 80 17.70 -18.46 10.97
N GLY A 81 16.94 -17.55 10.37
CA GLY A 81 15.56 -17.79 9.91
C GLY A 81 14.47 -17.25 10.83
N VAL A 82 14.83 -16.65 11.98
CA VAL A 82 13.87 -15.99 12.89
C VAL A 82 13.12 -14.81 12.22
N ASP A 83 13.74 -14.15 11.24
CA ASP A 83 13.13 -13.12 10.40
C ASP A 83 11.93 -13.64 9.61
N LYS A 84 12.01 -14.89 9.12
CA LYS A 84 10.91 -15.55 8.43
C LYS A 84 9.77 -15.88 9.38
N VAL A 85 10.09 -16.36 10.59
CA VAL A 85 9.08 -16.62 11.63
C VAL A 85 8.30 -15.34 11.94
N PHE A 86 9.01 -14.23 12.10
CA PHE A 86 8.39 -12.91 12.31
C PHE A 86 7.41 -12.54 11.17
N VAL A 87 7.86 -12.63 9.91
CA VAL A 87 7.02 -12.31 8.74
C VAL A 87 5.82 -13.25 8.60
N GLU A 88 6.04 -14.56 8.77
CA GLU A 88 5.01 -15.58 8.62
C GLU A 88 3.92 -15.47 9.70
N THR A 89 4.30 -15.12 10.93
CA THR A 89 3.36 -14.88 12.03
C THR A 89 2.58 -13.58 11.84
N LEU A 90 3.23 -12.50 11.40
CA LEU A 90 2.54 -11.22 11.17
C LEU A 90 1.56 -11.27 9.99
N ARG A 91 1.91 -11.94 8.90
CA ARG A 91 1.12 -11.95 7.66
C ARG A 91 -0.39 -12.19 7.88
N PRO A 92 -0.86 -13.26 8.55
CA PRO A 92 -2.28 -13.48 8.76
C PRO A 92 -2.93 -12.38 9.61
N LEU A 93 -2.24 -11.84 10.62
CA LEU A 93 -2.75 -10.75 11.46
C LEU A 93 -3.02 -9.49 10.65
N ILE A 94 -2.08 -9.13 9.78
CA ILE A 94 -2.21 -7.98 8.88
C ILE A 94 -3.34 -8.20 7.87
N MET A 95 -3.45 -9.41 7.32
CA MET A 95 -4.51 -9.74 6.35
C MET A 95 -5.90 -9.71 6.96
N ASP A 96 -6.06 -10.19 8.20
CA ASP A 96 -7.31 -10.10 8.97
C ASP A 96 -7.72 -8.63 9.17
N GLU A 97 -6.79 -7.80 9.63
CA GLU A 97 -7.04 -6.37 9.86
C GLU A 97 -7.40 -5.66 8.55
N LEU A 98 -6.66 -5.91 7.47
CA LEU A 98 -6.96 -5.32 6.17
C LEU A 98 -8.35 -5.73 5.67
N THR A 99 -8.73 -6.99 5.84
CA THR A 99 -10.07 -7.47 5.49
C THR A 99 -11.14 -6.73 6.28
N ARG A 100 -10.90 -6.46 7.56
CA ARG A 100 -11.81 -5.73 8.45
C ARG A 100 -11.99 -4.26 8.01
N ILE A 101 -10.90 -3.57 7.64
CA ILE A 101 -10.94 -2.13 7.33
C ILE A 101 -11.25 -1.83 5.85
N MET A 102 -11.09 -2.79 4.94
CA MET A 102 -11.24 -2.58 3.49
C MET A 102 -12.61 -2.00 3.10
N PRO A 103 -13.75 -2.41 3.67
CA PRO A 103 -15.05 -1.81 3.33
C PRO A 103 -15.08 -0.29 3.59
N GLU A 104 -14.57 0.16 4.74
CA GLU A 104 -14.53 1.59 5.09
C GLU A 104 -13.56 2.37 4.18
N TYR A 105 -12.43 1.76 3.82
CA TYR A 105 -11.48 2.33 2.85
C TYR A 105 -12.11 2.49 1.45
N ILE A 106 -12.86 1.48 1.00
CA ILE A 106 -13.61 1.52 -0.26
C ILE A 106 -14.65 2.63 -0.23
N GLU A 107 -15.44 2.76 0.84
CA GLU A 107 -16.42 3.85 0.98
C GLU A 107 -15.77 5.24 0.94
N THR A 108 -14.64 5.40 1.63
CA THR A 108 -13.91 6.68 1.66
C THR A 108 -13.35 7.03 0.28
N THR A 109 -12.83 6.03 -0.43
CA THR A 109 -12.35 6.18 -1.82
C THR A 109 -13.50 6.45 -2.79
N ALA A 110 -14.66 5.81 -2.60
CA ALA A 110 -15.86 6.05 -3.38
C ALA A 110 -16.37 7.48 -3.19
N ALA A 111 -16.41 7.96 -1.95
CA ALA A 111 -16.77 9.34 -1.62
C ALA A 111 -15.81 10.35 -2.27
N PHE A 112 -14.50 10.05 -2.30
CA PHE A 112 -13.53 10.85 -3.04
C PHE A 112 -13.88 10.94 -4.54
N PHE A 113 -14.15 9.80 -5.19
CA PHE A 113 -14.53 9.80 -6.60
C PHE A 113 -15.86 10.53 -6.84
N ALA A 114 -16.86 10.30 -5.99
CA ALA A 114 -18.16 10.95 -6.09
C ALA A 114 -18.10 12.48 -5.90
N ARG A 115 -17.23 12.98 -5.03
CA ARG A 115 -17.03 14.42 -4.81
C ARG A 115 -16.39 15.11 -6.00
N HIS A 116 -15.49 14.41 -6.69
CA HIS A 116 -14.62 15.02 -7.69
C HIS A 116 -15.04 14.75 -9.13
N TYR A 117 -15.83 13.71 -9.38
CA TYR A 117 -16.19 13.28 -10.73
C TYR A 117 -17.70 13.25 -10.91
N THR A 118 -18.15 13.72 -12.07
CA THR A 118 -19.53 13.57 -12.53
C THR A 118 -19.81 12.10 -12.85
N PRO A 119 -21.10 11.69 -12.94
CA PRO A 119 -21.45 10.32 -13.31
C PRO A 119 -20.84 9.86 -14.65
N SER A 120 -20.82 10.74 -15.66
CA SER A 120 -20.21 10.44 -16.95
C SER A 120 -18.71 10.22 -16.83
N GLU A 121 -18.01 11.05 -16.04
CA GLU A 121 -16.58 10.91 -15.85
C GLU A 121 -16.22 9.62 -15.09
N VAL A 122 -17.03 9.22 -14.10
CA VAL A 122 -16.87 7.92 -13.42
C VAL A 122 -17.05 6.77 -14.41
N GLY A 123 -18.03 6.85 -15.32
CA GLY A 123 -18.22 5.87 -16.39
C GLY A 123 -17.01 5.75 -17.32
N GLU A 124 -16.38 6.86 -17.68
CA GLU A 124 -15.15 6.87 -18.48
C GLU A 124 -13.95 6.27 -17.73
N LEU A 125 -13.81 6.57 -16.44
CA LEU A 125 -12.78 5.95 -15.58
C LEU A 125 -12.99 4.43 -15.50
N LEU A 126 -14.22 3.97 -15.22
CA LEU A 126 -14.57 2.56 -15.19
C LEU A 126 -14.24 1.87 -16.52
N SER A 127 -14.61 2.50 -17.64
CA SER A 127 -14.31 1.98 -18.98
C SER A 127 -12.80 1.79 -19.19
N PHE A 128 -11.98 2.79 -18.83
CA PHE A 128 -10.53 2.67 -18.94
C PHE A 128 -9.96 1.57 -18.04
N TRP A 129 -10.30 1.55 -16.75
CA TRP A 129 -9.74 0.58 -15.80
C TRP A 129 -10.21 -0.86 -16.06
N ARG A 130 -11.38 -1.04 -16.68
CA ARG A 130 -11.87 -2.33 -17.21
C ARG A 130 -11.26 -2.74 -18.54
N SER A 131 -10.59 -1.84 -19.25
CA SER A 131 -9.92 -2.21 -20.49
C SER A 131 -8.74 -3.16 -20.22
N PRO A 132 -8.31 -3.98 -21.20
CA PRO A 132 -7.08 -4.76 -21.07
C PRO A 132 -5.85 -3.92 -20.72
N THR A 133 -5.79 -2.67 -21.21
CA THR A 133 -4.69 -1.74 -20.90
C THR A 133 -4.76 -1.26 -19.46
N GLY A 134 -5.94 -0.85 -18.98
CA GLY A 134 -6.13 -0.37 -17.60
C GLY A 134 -5.82 -1.44 -16.56
N ARG A 135 -6.29 -2.68 -16.79
CA ARG A 135 -5.95 -3.82 -15.94
C ARG A 135 -4.47 -4.16 -15.94
N ALA A 136 -3.84 -4.20 -17.12
CA ALA A 136 -2.40 -4.44 -17.22
C ALA A 136 -1.60 -3.37 -16.47
N LEU A 137 -2.02 -2.10 -16.55
CA LEU A 137 -1.39 -1.01 -15.80
C LEU A 137 -1.57 -1.17 -14.28
N LEU A 138 -2.78 -1.48 -13.80
CA LEU A 138 -3.02 -1.71 -12.37
C LEU A 138 -2.15 -2.86 -11.85
N GLN A 139 -2.11 -3.97 -12.59
CA GLN A 139 -1.33 -5.15 -12.22
C GLN A 139 0.18 -4.84 -12.23
N SER A 140 0.71 -4.23 -13.30
CA SER A 140 2.15 -3.98 -13.41
C SER A 140 2.66 -3.02 -12.35
N VAL A 141 1.94 -1.94 -12.08
CA VAL A 141 2.40 -0.96 -11.08
C VAL A 141 2.26 -1.52 -9.67
N SER A 142 1.17 -2.20 -9.35
CA SER A 142 0.99 -2.81 -8.02
C SER A 142 2.01 -3.93 -7.79
N GLY A 143 2.30 -4.70 -8.84
CA GLY A 143 3.36 -5.69 -8.89
C GLY A 143 4.77 -5.10 -8.76
N ASN A 144 4.95 -3.79 -8.88
CA ASN A 144 6.23 -3.10 -8.72
C ASN A 144 6.32 -2.21 -7.46
N LEU A 145 5.27 -2.15 -6.63
CA LEU A 145 5.39 -1.57 -5.29
C LEU A 145 6.28 -2.50 -4.44
N ASP A 146 7.34 -1.94 -3.85
CA ASP A 146 8.33 -2.65 -3.04
C ASP A 146 8.50 -2.07 -1.64
N TYR A 147 7.77 -0.99 -1.31
CA TYR A 147 7.67 -0.38 0.03
C TYR A 147 9.01 -0.02 0.69
N ALA A 148 10.10 0.09 -0.07
CA ALA A 148 11.43 0.24 0.53
C ALA A 148 11.61 1.58 1.24
N SER A 149 11.04 2.67 0.71
CA SER A 149 11.16 3.99 1.34
C SER A 149 10.29 4.07 2.59
N ILE A 150 9.07 3.52 2.52
CA ILE A 150 8.14 3.44 3.66
C ILE A 150 8.72 2.57 4.78
N SER A 151 9.22 1.37 4.44
CA SER A 151 9.80 0.44 5.41
C SER A 151 11.04 1.04 6.07
N LYS A 152 11.88 1.74 5.29
CA LYS A 152 13.02 2.47 5.82
C LYS A 152 12.61 3.50 6.86
N GLU A 153 11.72 4.41 6.46
CA GLU A 153 11.24 5.47 7.33
C GLU A 153 10.58 4.92 8.60
N ALA A 154 9.78 3.87 8.48
CA ALA A 154 9.11 3.24 9.63
C ALA A 154 10.12 2.67 10.65
N VAL A 155 11.16 1.96 10.19
CA VAL A 155 12.18 1.41 11.09
C VAL A 155 13.04 2.51 11.69
N ASP A 156 13.47 3.50 10.90
CA ASP A 156 14.24 4.64 11.39
C ASP A 156 13.46 5.36 12.52
N GLN A 157 12.15 5.59 12.34
CA GLN A 157 11.30 6.22 13.34
C GLN A 157 11.13 5.35 14.61
N LEU A 158 11.05 4.02 14.48
CA LEU A 158 10.94 3.13 15.64
C LEU A 158 12.18 3.14 16.54
N GLN A 159 13.33 3.58 16.03
CA GLN A 159 14.55 3.75 16.82
C GLN A 159 14.50 5.04 17.67
N GLU A 160 13.71 6.02 17.25
CA GLU A 160 13.66 7.36 17.85
C GLU A 160 12.36 7.63 18.60
N SER A 161 11.27 6.92 18.27
CA SER A 161 9.91 7.16 18.74
C SER A 161 9.09 5.87 18.85
N ASP A 162 8.09 5.88 19.74
CA ASP A 162 7.10 4.81 19.87
C ASP A 162 6.02 4.83 18.76
N THR A 163 6.00 5.90 17.96
CA THR A 163 5.03 6.12 16.88
C THR A 163 5.70 6.13 15.52
N VAL A 164 5.01 5.58 14.52
CA VAL A 164 5.39 5.64 13.12
C VAL A 164 4.36 6.50 12.38
N ASP A 165 4.85 7.48 11.63
CA ASP A 165 4.07 8.31 10.71
C ASP A 165 4.69 8.17 9.32
N VAL A 166 4.01 7.47 8.41
CA VAL A 166 4.46 7.34 7.03
C VAL A 166 4.32 8.69 6.34
N SER A 167 5.42 9.23 5.83
CA SER A 167 5.41 10.52 5.15
C SER A 167 4.84 10.40 3.74
N GLY A 168 4.22 11.50 3.29
CA GLY A 168 3.80 11.62 1.89
C GLY A 168 4.97 11.53 0.91
N GLU A 169 6.18 11.87 1.33
CA GLU A 169 7.40 11.78 0.50
C GLU A 169 7.81 10.32 0.27
N ALA A 170 7.89 9.51 1.32
CA ALA A 170 8.22 8.09 1.20
C ALA A 170 7.21 7.36 0.32
N MET A 171 5.90 7.59 0.53
CA MET A 171 4.84 7.04 -0.32
C MET A 171 4.97 7.48 -1.78
N ALA A 172 5.21 8.77 -2.03
CA ALA A 172 5.36 9.30 -3.38
C ALA A 172 6.58 8.71 -4.10
N LYS A 173 7.69 8.48 -3.38
CA LYS A 173 8.91 7.88 -3.92
C LYS A 173 8.69 6.43 -4.35
N ASP A 174 8.10 5.61 -3.49
CA ASP A 174 7.84 4.19 -3.82
C ASP A 174 6.83 4.05 -4.96
N ARG A 175 5.76 4.85 -4.95
CA ARG A 175 4.76 4.85 -6.04
C ARG A 175 5.34 5.34 -7.35
N ARG A 176 6.21 6.36 -7.35
CA ARG A 176 6.86 6.84 -8.57
C ARG A 176 7.76 5.78 -9.18
N ARG A 177 8.55 5.08 -8.35
CA ARG A 177 9.38 3.97 -8.80
C ARG A 177 8.53 2.85 -9.38
N ALA A 178 7.46 2.45 -8.68
CA ALA A 178 6.53 1.43 -9.13
C ALA A 178 5.84 1.81 -10.45
N ALA A 179 5.40 3.07 -10.58
CA ALA A 179 4.77 3.58 -11.79
C ALA A 179 5.71 3.53 -13.00
N VAL A 180 6.96 3.95 -12.83
CA VAL A 180 7.98 3.92 -13.89
C VAL A 180 8.31 2.49 -14.30
N ALA A 181 8.47 1.58 -13.33
CA ALA A 181 8.74 0.17 -13.61
C ALA A 181 7.54 -0.51 -14.30
N GLY A 182 6.34 -0.36 -13.75
CA GLY A 182 5.11 -0.95 -14.30
C GLY A 182 4.79 -0.46 -15.71
N LEU A 183 5.11 0.80 -16.05
CA LEU A 183 4.99 1.31 -17.42
C LEU A 183 5.93 0.62 -18.42
N ARG A 184 7.14 0.26 -17.98
CA ARG A 184 8.13 -0.41 -18.84
C ARG A 184 7.70 -1.84 -19.17
N GLU A 185 6.95 -2.49 -18.27
CA GLU A 185 6.40 -3.84 -18.46
C GLU A 185 5.23 -3.91 -19.45
N LEU A 186 4.54 -2.78 -19.70
CA LEU A 186 3.46 -2.74 -20.67
C LEU A 186 3.97 -2.96 -22.10
N THR A 187 3.10 -3.46 -22.99
CA THR A 187 3.40 -3.48 -24.43
C THR A 187 3.49 -2.05 -25.00
N PRO A 188 4.15 -1.85 -26.16
CA PRO A 188 4.16 -0.55 -26.82
C PRO A 188 2.75 0.02 -27.08
N GLU A 189 1.79 -0.83 -27.44
CA GLU A 189 0.39 -0.46 -27.72
C GLU A 189 -0.32 -0.02 -26.45
N GLN A 190 -0.14 -0.76 -25.35
CA GLN A 190 -0.68 -0.43 -24.03
C GLN A 190 -0.11 0.89 -23.53
N ARG A 191 1.22 1.09 -23.60
CA ARG A 191 1.84 2.38 -23.24
C ARG A 191 1.24 3.55 -24.02
N LYS A 192 1.08 3.41 -25.35
CA LYS A 192 0.44 4.43 -26.20
C LYS A 192 -1.00 4.71 -25.76
N ALA A 193 -1.75 3.67 -25.35
CA ALA A 193 -3.12 3.82 -24.85
C ALA A 193 -3.17 4.53 -23.47
N VAL A 194 -2.25 4.20 -22.55
CA VAL A 194 -2.10 4.93 -21.27
C VAL A 194 -1.76 6.40 -21.51
N MET A 195 -0.81 6.70 -22.40
CA MET A 195 -0.47 8.08 -22.78
C MET A 195 -1.68 8.82 -23.37
N ARG A 196 -2.41 8.18 -24.29
CA ARG A 196 -3.64 8.74 -24.87
C ARG A 196 -4.69 9.03 -23.81
N PHE A 197 -4.91 8.11 -22.88
CA PHE A 197 -5.81 8.33 -21.74
C PHE A 197 -5.36 9.51 -20.89
N GLY A 198 -4.07 9.60 -20.55
CA GLY A 198 -3.50 10.73 -19.80
C GLY A 198 -3.69 12.10 -20.46
N MET A 199 -3.79 12.15 -21.80
CA MET A 199 -4.05 13.38 -22.57
C MET A 199 -5.53 13.80 -22.60
N THR A 200 -6.46 12.90 -22.24
CA THR A 200 -7.89 13.23 -22.17
C THR A 200 -8.16 14.27 -21.05
N PRO A 201 -9.31 14.99 -21.09
CA PRO A 201 -9.72 15.86 -19.97
C PRO A 201 -9.76 15.13 -18.62
N ILE A 202 -10.23 13.89 -18.60
CA ILE A 202 -10.33 13.06 -17.39
C ILE A 202 -8.97 12.62 -16.88
N GLY A 203 -8.08 12.15 -17.77
CA GLY A 203 -6.70 11.80 -17.40
C GLY A 203 -5.97 12.98 -16.78
N ARG A 204 -6.10 14.18 -17.36
CA ARG A 204 -5.53 15.42 -16.79
C ARG A 204 -6.17 15.81 -15.46
N LYS A 205 -7.48 15.58 -15.29
CA LYS A 205 -8.18 15.80 -14.02
C LYS A 205 -7.68 14.86 -12.93
N MET A 206 -7.52 13.58 -13.24
CA MET A 206 -6.93 12.58 -12.34
C MET A 206 -5.52 12.98 -11.89
N ALA A 207 -4.67 13.44 -12.82
CA ALA A 207 -3.33 13.93 -12.47
C ALA A 207 -3.39 15.12 -11.49
N ARG A 208 -4.27 16.10 -11.72
CA ARG A 208 -4.47 17.25 -10.82
C ARG A 208 -4.95 16.86 -9.42
N LEU A 209 -5.76 15.82 -9.33
CA LEU A 209 -6.32 15.33 -8.06
C LEU A 209 -5.40 14.33 -7.33
N ALA A 210 -4.28 13.92 -7.95
CA ALA A 210 -3.37 12.97 -7.36
C ALA A 210 -2.83 13.39 -5.97
N PRO A 211 -2.46 14.67 -5.70
CA PRO A 211 -2.04 15.07 -4.36
C PRO A 211 -3.11 14.88 -3.29
N GLU A 212 -4.37 15.21 -3.58
CA GLU A 212 -5.47 15.03 -2.61
C GLU A 212 -5.76 13.54 -2.36
N LYS A 213 -5.73 12.71 -3.41
CA LYS A 213 -5.88 11.27 -3.26
C LYS A 213 -4.71 10.66 -2.47
N ASN A 214 -3.48 11.09 -2.72
CA ASN A 214 -2.30 10.64 -1.97
C ASN A 214 -2.43 11.00 -0.48
N GLU A 215 -2.97 12.17 -0.16
CA GLU A 215 -3.19 12.57 1.23
C GLU A 215 -4.26 11.72 1.92
N LEU A 216 -5.36 11.40 1.23
CA LEU A 216 -6.37 10.44 1.73
C LEU A 216 -5.72 9.09 2.04
N GLU A 217 -4.89 8.58 1.14
CA GLU A 217 -4.24 7.28 1.32
C GLU A 217 -3.17 7.31 2.42
N ARG A 218 -2.50 8.44 2.62
CA ARG A 218 -1.56 8.65 3.74
C ARG A 218 -2.29 8.64 5.07
N GLN A 219 -3.44 9.31 5.17
CA GLN A 219 -4.28 9.29 6.37
C GLN A 219 -4.73 7.86 6.70
N TRP A 220 -5.10 7.10 5.68
CA TRP A 220 -5.37 5.68 5.85
C TRP A 220 -4.13 4.93 6.30
N ALA A 221 -2.97 5.17 5.68
CA ALA A 221 -1.74 4.48 6.04
C ALA A 221 -1.30 4.73 7.49
N ASN A 222 -1.59 5.91 8.02
CA ASN A 222 -1.26 6.31 9.39
C ASN A 222 -2.42 6.14 10.37
N ARG A 223 -3.45 5.39 9.99
CA ARG A 223 -4.54 5.04 10.90
C ARG A 223 -3.98 4.18 12.04
N GLU A 224 -4.43 4.46 13.26
CA GLU A 224 -4.10 3.64 14.41
C GLU A 224 -4.63 2.20 14.22
N PRO A 225 -3.78 1.17 14.35
CA PRO A 225 -4.21 -0.22 14.33
C PRO A 225 -5.23 -0.52 15.43
N SER A 226 -6.10 -1.51 15.21
CA SER A 226 -7.00 -1.94 16.29
C SER A 226 -6.24 -2.44 17.52
N ALA A 227 -6.80 -2.18 18.72
CA ALA A 227 -6.22 -2.68 19.97
C ALA A 227 -6.13 -4.22 19.98
N GLU A 228 -7.08 -4.90 19.34
CA GLU A 228 -7.07 -6.35 19.17
C GLU A 228 -5.88 -6.81 18.32
N LEU A 229 -5.65 -6.18 17.16
CA LEU A 229 -4.47 -6.47 16.35
C LEU A 229 -3.17 -6.25 17.13
N MET A 230 -3.09 -5.15 17.87
CA MET A 230 -1.90 -4.85 18.69
C MET A 230 -1.64 -5.91 19.74
N ALA A 231 -2.67 -6.37 20.46
CA ALA A 231 -2.56 -7.44 21.43
C ALA A 231 -2.12 -8.77 20.78
N ARG A 232 -2.71 -9.12 19.63
CA ARG A 232 -2.34 -10.33 18.88
C ARG A 232 -0.91 -10.28 18.35
N ILE A 233 -0.44 -9.12 17.87
CA ILE A 233 0.96 -8.96 17.44
C ILE A 233 1.91 -9.22 18.61
N GLU A 234 1.65 -8.61 19.78
CA GLU A 234 2.49 -8.80 20.96
C GLU A 234 2.51 -10.26 21.43
N GLU A 235 1.35 -10.92 21.50
CA GLU A 235 1.22 -12.30 21.93
C GLU A 235 1.78 -13.30 20.90
N ASP A 236 1.24 -13.31 19.69
CA ASP A 236 1.49 -14.37 18.70
C ASP A 236 2.95 -14.31 18.19
N VAL A 237 3.48 -13.11 17.97
CA VAL A 237 4.87 -12.95 17.49
C VAL A 237 5.86 -13.35 18.57
N SER A 238 5.65 -12.91 19.82
CA SER A 238 6.53 -13.28 20.94
C SER A 238 6.54 -14.79 21.17
N GLN A 239 5.36 -15.43 21.20
CA GLN A 239 5.26 -16.87 21.35
C GLN A 239 5.93 -17.63 20.20
N ALA A 240 5.73 -17.20 18.95
CA ALA A 240 6.33 -17.84 17.79
C ALA A 240 7.87 -17.76 17.80
N VAL A 241 8.42 -16.59 18.15
CA VAL A 241 9.87 -16.39 18.24
C VAL A 241 10.48 -17.22 19.38
N ILE A 242 9.86 -17.22 20.57
CA ILE A 242 10.32 -18.05 21.69
C ILE A 242 10.30 -19.53 21.32
N ALA A 243 9.21 -20.02 20.74
CA ALA A 243 9.09 -21.42 20.33
C ALA A 243 10.15 -21.82 19.29
N PHE A 244 10.48 -20.91 18.36
CA PHE A 244 11.55 -21.12 17.38
C PHE A 244 12.93 -21.21 18.04
N ILE A 245 13.26 -20.26 18.92
CA ILE A 245 14.52 -20.24 19.68
C ILE A 245 14.70 -21.54 20.46
N GLU A 246 13.71 -21.95 21.24
CA GLU A 246 13.80 -23.18 22.03
C GLU A 246 13.97 -24.42 21.15
N ALA A 247 13.36 -24.44 19.96
CA ALA A 247 13.50 -25.55 19.02
C ALA A 247 14.92 -25.62 18.44
N GLU A 248 15.52 -24.48 18.11
CA GLU A 248 16.91 -24.41 17.64
C GLU A 248 17.91 -24.78 18.73
N ASP A 249 17.70 -24.33 19.97
CA ASP A 249 18.56 -24.69 21.11
C ASP A 249 18.52 -26.19 21.39
N ARG A 250 17.34 -26.81 21.37
CA ARG A 250 17.21 -28.27 21.49
C ARG A 250 17.96 -29.02 20.39
N LYS A 251 17.92 -28.54 19.15
CA LYS A 251 18.67 -29.14 18.03
C LYS A 251 20.19 -29.03 18.24
N ARG A 252 20.69 -27.88 18.70
CA ARG A 252 22.11 -27.67 18.99
C ARG A 252 22.60 -28.57 20.11
N ALA A 253 21.82 -28.68 21.20
CA ALA A 253 22.15 -29.55 22.33
C ALA A 253 22.20 -31.03 21.93
N ALA A 254 21.33 -31.48 21.03
CA ALA A 254 21.33 -32.85 20.53
C ALA A 254 22.48 -33.19 19.56
N ALA A 255 23.17 -32.17 19.03
CA ALA A 255 24.28 -32.34 18.11
C ALA A 255 25.67 -32.35 18.80
N GLN A 256 25.70 -32.10 20.12
CA GLN A 256 26.90 -32.15 20.98
C GLN A 256 27.04 -33.53 21.64
#